data_AF-A0A857VB81-F1
#
_entry.id   AF-A0A857VB81-F1
#
_cell.length_a   1.000
_cell.length_b   1.000
_cell.length_c   1.000
_cell.angle_alpha   90.00
_cell.angle_beta   90.00
_cell.angle_gamma   90.00
#
_symmetry.space_group_name_H-M   'P 1'
#
loop_
_entity.id
_entity.type
_entity.pdbx_description
1 polymer ?
#
loop_
_entity_poly.entity_id
_entity_poly.type
_entity_poly.pdbx_seq_one_letter_code
_entity_poly.pdbx_strand_id
1 'polypeptide(L)'
;MVYRETSNQTSCETLMNFAASVLSGDTTNREAHAAKFYFKELFGPQFSRDSSSDINAALNYGYSILLSAFNREITSAGYSTTMGVNHCNEYNPFNLTCDLMEPFRPIVDREVYKCRSFAFDDFFKSRLIDILNHKVIILGKEQFLSNAINIYVKLFFRAMEEGSNKDLPEYELI
;
A
#
# COMPACT_ATOMS: atom_id res chain seq x y z
N MET A 1 -4.64 4.22 8.75
CA MET A 1 -4.61 2.86 9.32
C MET A 1 -3.64 2.76 10.48
N VAL A 2 -2.32 2.91 10.27
CA VAL A 2 -1.32 2.85 11.37
C VAL A 2 -1.55 3.90 12.46
N TYR A 3 -1.84 5.15 12.09
CA TYR A 3 -2.08 6.23 13.07
C TYR A 3 -3.33 6.09 13.94
N ARG A 4 -4.32 5.30 13.52
CA ARG A 4 -5.48 4.99 14.37
C ARG A 4 -5.04 4.16 15.59
N GLU A 5 -3.96 3.38 15.45
CA GLU A 5 -3.40 2.55 16.51
C GLU A 5 -2.40 3.29 17.39
N THR A 6 -1.74 4.34 16.86
CA THR A 6 -0.76 5.14 17.64
C THR A 6 -1.40 6.29 18.42
N SER A 7 -2.73 6.43 18.39
CA SER A 7 -3.51 7.48 19.08
C SER A 7 -3.10 8.93 18.78
N ASN A 8 -2.38 9.19 17.68
CA ASN A 8 -1.94 10.53 17.30
C ASN A 8 -3.01 11.22 16.42
N GLN A 9 -3.96 11.88 17.08
CA GLN A 9 -5.09 12.55 16.43
C GLN A 9 -4.65 13.67 15.49
N THR A 10 -3.66 14.48 15.90
CA THR A 10 -3.16 15.61 15.10
C THR A 10 -2.53 15.14 13.77
N SER A 11 -1.73 14.08 13.80
CA SER A 11 -1.13 13.54 12.58
C SER A 11 -2.19 12.88 11.68
N CYS A 12 -3.22 12.25 12.26
CA CYS A 12 -4.34 11.74 11.49
C CYS A 12 -5.13 12.87 10.80
N GLU A 13 -5.46 13.95 11.51
CA GLU A 13 -6.15 15.12 10.93
C GLU A 13 -5.33 15.75 9.79
N THR A 14 -4.02 15.88 9.99
CA THR A 14 -3.12 16.42 8.97
C THR A 14 -3.12 15.55 7.70
N LEU A 15 -3.08 14.23 7.85
CA LEU A 15 -3.17 13.29 6.72
C LEU A 15 -4.54 13.35 6.02
N MET A 16 -5.63 13.50 6.77
CA MET A 16 -6.97 13.69 6.19
C MET A 16 -7.08 15.01 5.42
N ASN A 17 -6.43 16.07 5.88
CA ASN A 17 -6.35 17.34 5.16
C ASN A 17 -5.56 17.21 3.85
N PHE A 18 -4.47 16.43 3.84
CA PHE A 18 -3.78 16.10 2.58
C PHE A 18 -4.71 15.35 1.63
N ALA A 19 -5.39 14.30 2.10
CA ALA A 19 -6.32 13.52 1.28
C ALA A 19 -7.46 14.38 0.69
N ALA A 20 -8.05 15.26 1.50
CA ALA A 20 -9.12 16.16 1.07
C ALA A 20 -8.68 17.24 0.06
N SER A 21 -7.37 17.49 -0.07
CA SER A 21 -6.81 18.49 -1.00
C SER A 21 -6.16 17.88 -2.24
N VAL A 22 -6.28 16.56 -2.45
CA VAL A 22 -5.83 15.89 -3.67
C VAL A 22 -6.68 16.37 -4.85
N LEU A 23 -6.01 16.79 -5.93
CA LEU A 23 -6.64 17.13 -7.21
C LEU A 23 -6.45 15.99 -8.20
N SER A 24 -7.22 16.00 -9.30
CA SER A 24 -7.06 15.02 -10.38
C SER A 24 -5.61 14.97 -10.88
N GLY A 25 -5.04 13.76 -10.96
CA GLY A 25 -3.64 13.53 -11.32
C GLY A 25 -2.61 14.02 -10.30
N ASP A 26 -3.03 14.33 -9.07
CA ASP A 26 -2.21 14.88 -7.97
C ASP A 26 -1.24 16.00 -8.40
N THR A 27 -1.74 16.99 -9.15
CA THR A 27 -0.94 18.10 -9.69
C THR A 27 -0.24 18.98 -8.63
N THR A 28 -0.64 18.86 -7.36
CA THR A 28 -0.02 19.57 -6.23
C THR A 28 0.83 18.66 -5.34
N ASN A 29 1.10 17.44 -5.78
CA ASN A 29 1.99 16.45 -5.15
C ASN A 29 1.66 16.17 -3.68
N ARG A 30 0.36 16.11 -3.36
CA ARG A 30 -0.13 15.86 -2.00
C ARG A 30 0.27 14.49 -1.51
N GLU A 31 0.37 13.51 -2.39
CA GLU A 31 0.83 12.17 -2.04
C GLU A 31 2.24 12.20 -1.46
N ALA A 32 3.22 12.83 -2.13
CA ALA A 32 4.58 12.89 -1.63
C ALA A 32 4.71 13.71 -0.33
N HIS A 33 3.94 14.81 -0.21
CA HIS A 33 3.87 15.59 1.03
C HIS A 33 3.30 14.75 2.19
N ALA A 34 2.21 14.03 1.95
CA ALA A 34 1.60 13.14 2.93
C ALA A 34 2.55 11.99 3.32
N ALA A 35 3.21 11.35 2.36
CA ALA A 35 4.17 10.26 2.60
C ALA A 35 5.36 10.73 3.44
N LYS A 36 5.95 11.89 3.12
CA LYS A 36 7.06 12.47 3.89
C LYS A 36 6.67 12.75 5.34
N PHE A 37 5.48 13.31 5.55
CA PHE A 37 4.93 13.54 6.89
C PHE A 37 4.66 12.21 7.61
N TYR A 38 3.93 11.30 6.95
CA TYR A 38 3.56 9.97 7.43
C TYR A 38 4.76 9.17 7.94
N PHE A 39 5.83 9.08 7.17
CA PHE A 39 6.99 8.27 7.57
C PHE A 39 7.81 8.90 8.71
N LYS A 40 7.91 10.23 8.76
CA LYS A 40 8.60 10.94 9.85
C LYS A 40 7.87 10.78 11.17
N GLU A 41 6.55 10.84 11.13
CA GLU A 41 5.71 10.64 12.31
C GLU A 41 5.77 9.18 12.81
N LEU A 42 6.00 8.20 11.92
CA LEU A 42 6.12 6.78 12.31
C LEU A 42 7.50 6.44 12.85
N PHE A 43 8.55 6.81 12.13
CA PHE A 43 9.91 6.33 12.37
C PHE A 43 10.84 7.41 12.95
N GLY A 44 10.31 8.60 13.19
CA GLY A 44 11.01 9.73 13.80
C GLY A 44 11.42 10.82 12.81
N PRO A 45 11.72 12.04 13.31
CA PRO A 45 11.93 13.22 12.48
C PRO A 45 13.15 13.14 11.54
N GLN A 46 14.11 12.27 11.88
CA GLN A 46 15.33 12.01 11.11
C GLN A 46 15.17 10.89 10.09
N PHE A 47 14.01 10.23 10.04
CA PHE A 47 13.77 9.18 9.06
C PHE A 47 13.72 9.75 7.64
N SER A 48 14.35 9.04 6.71
CA SER A 48 14.28 9.27 5.27
C SER A 48 14.15 7.93 4.57
N ARG A 49 13.34 7.87 3.50
CA ARG A 49 13.23 6.66 2.66
C ARG A 49 14.48 6.39 1.81
N ASP A 50 15.35 7.38 1.67
CA ASP A 50 16.58 7.29 0.89
C ASP A 50 17.77 6.77 1.71
N SER A 51 17.64 6.66 3.03
CA SER A 51 18.73 6.17 3.88
C SER A 51 18.82 4.65 3.89
N SER A 52 20.04 4.13 4.01
CA SER A 52 20.22 2.70 4.30
C SER A 52 19.87 2.42 5.76
N SER A 53 18.83 1.62 6.00
CA SER A 53 18.41 1.19 7.33
C SER A 53 17.62 -0.12 7.25
N ASP A 54 17.60 -0.87 8.36
CA ASP A 54 16.81 -2.10 8.49
C ASP A 54 15.32 -1.85 8.25
N ILE A 55 14.79 -0.70 8.68
CA ILE A 55 13.40 -0.29 8.44
C ILE A 55 13.15 -0.12 6.94
N ASN A 56 14.02 0.59 6.21
CA ASN A 56 13.86 0.77 4.77
C ASN A 56 14.01 -0.55 4.00
N ALA A 57 14.93 -1.42 4.43
CA ALA A 57 15.09 -2.75 3.88
C ALA A 57 13.81 -3.60 4.08
N ALA A 58 13.23 -3.55 5.28
CA ALA A 58 11.98 -4.24 5.61
C ALA A 58 10.78 -3.70 4.82
N LEU A 59 10.62 -2.38 4.70
CA LEU A 59 9.57 -1.76 3.88
C LEU A 59 9.69 -2.20 2.42
N ASN A 60 10.89 -2.12 1.85
CA ASN A 60 11.14 -2.52 0.46
C ASN A 60 10.85 -4.01 0.23
N TYR A 61 11.22 -4.87 1.18
CA TYR A 61 10.94 -6.30 1.13
C TYR A 61 9.43 -6.58 1.20
N GLY A 62 8.72 -5.99 2.15
CA GLY A 62 7.27 -6.15 2.29
C GLY A 62 6.50 -5.60 1.09
N TYR A 63 6.92 -4.45 0.54
CA TYR A 63 6.33 -3.93 -0.70
C TYR A 63 6.61 -4.85 -1.90
N SER A 64 7.77 -5.50 -1.97
CA SER A 64 8.05 -6.48 -3.02
C SER A 64 7.14 -7.71 -2.93
N ILE A 65 6.80 -8.16 -1.72
CA ILE A 65 5.82 -9.23 -1.50
C ILE A 65 4.44 -8.81 -2.01
N LEU A 66 3.95 -7.62 -1.63
CA LEU A 66 2.68 -7.10 -2.13
C LEU A 66 2.71 -6.95 -3.67
N LEU A 67 3.75 -6.33 -4.22
CA LEU A 67 3.94 -6.17 -5.65
C LEU A 67 3.83 -7.52 -6.38
N SER A 68 4.48 -8.56 -5.87
CA SER A 68 4.42 -9.90 -6.46
C SER A 68 3.00 -10.50 -6.43
N ALA A 69 2.25 -10.27 -5.35
CA ALA A 69 0.87 -10.73 -5.23
C ALA A 69 -0.05 -10.01 -6.23
N PHE A 70 0.04 -8.68 -6.32
CA PHE A 70 -0.71 -7.91 -7.31
C PHE A 70 -0.35 -8.28 -8.74
N ASN A 71 0.95 -8.39 -9.06
CA ASN A 71 1.41 -8.83 -10.37
C ASN A 71 0.75 -10.17 -10.78
N ARG A 72 0.73 -11.15 -9.87
CA ARG A 72 0.11 -12.45 -10.11
C ARG A 72 -1.37 -12.29 -10.45
N GLU A 73 -2.13 -11.51 -9.69
CA GLU A 73 -3.56 -11.34 -9.91
C GLU A 73 -3.87 -10.55 -11.20
N ILE A 74 -3.10 -9.51 -11.51
CA ILE A 74 -3.25 -8.70 -12.74
C ILE A 74 -2.98 -9.56 -13.97
N THR A 75 -1.87 -10.30 -13.98
CA THR A 75 -1.51 -11.18 -15.11
C THR A 75 -2.48 -12.36 -15.23
N SER A 76 -2.94 -12.92 -14.11
CA SER A 76 -3.96 -13.99 -14.10
C SER A 76 -5.30 -13.52 -14.69
N ALA A 77 -5.64 -12.24 -14.50
CA ALA A 77 -6.80 -11.62 -15.13
C ALA A 77 -6.60 -11.27 -16.62
N GLY A 78 -5.39 -11.44 -17.16
CA GLY A 78 -5.09 -11.24 -18.59
C GLY A 78 -4.61 -9.84 -18.96
N TYR A 79 -4.30 -8.97 -17.99
CA TYR A 79 -3.88 -7.59 -18.24
C TYR A 79 -2.35 -7.41 -18.13
N SER A 80 -1.84 -6.37 -18.80
CA SER A 80 -0.44 -5.98 -18.70
C SER A 80 -0.18 -5.21 -17.40
N THR A 81 0.95 -5.49 -16.74
CA THR A 81 1.42 -4.73 -15.58
C THR A 81 2.16 -3.44 -15.95
N THR A 82 2.52 -3.27 -17.23
CA THR A 82 3.39 -2.16 -17.69
C THR A 82 2.67 -0.83 -17.88
N MET A 83 1.35 -0.86 -18.11
CA MET A 83 0.53 0.32 -18.40
C MET A 83 -0.18 0.80 -17.14
N GLY A 84 0.44 1.73 -16.42
CA GLY A 84 -0.16 2.35 -15.24
C GLY A 84 -1.32 3.29 -15.56
N VAL A 85 -2.10 3.60 -14.53
CA VAL A 85 -3.13 4.64 -14.54
C VAL A 85 -2.47 6.01 -14.42
N ASN A 86 -1.52 6.15 -13.49
CA ASN A 86 -0.76 7.37 -13.27
C ASN A 86 0.75 7.14 -13.45
N HIS A 87 1.28 6.01 -12.96
CA HIS A 87 2.67 5.67 -13.15
C HIS A 87 2.97 5.38 -14.64
N CYS A 88 3.91 6.13 -15.23
CA CYS A 88 4.26 6.04 -16.65
C CYS A 88 5.77 5.88 -16.89
N ASN A 89 6.51 5.35 -15.90
CA ASN A 89 7.95 5.15 -16.05
C ASN A 89 8.24 4.01 -17.05
N GLU A 90 8.86 4.35 -18.18
CA GLU A 90 9.20 3.41 -19.26
C GLU A 90 10.12 2.27 -18.80
N TYR A 91 10.89 2.48 -17.74
CA TYR A 91 11.80 1.46 -17.18
C TYR A 91 11.16 0.58 -16.12
N ASN A 92 9.92 0.89 -15.68
CA ASN A 92 9.21 0.10 -14.67
C ASN A 92 8.20 -0.85 -15.34
N PRO A 93 8.46 -2.17 -15.37
CA PRO A 93 7.53 -3.13 -15.96
C PRO A 93 6.25 -3.37 -15.12
N PHE A 94 6.14 -2.71 -13.96
CA PHE A 94 5.07 -2.94 -12.99
C PHE A 94 4.30 -1.65 -12.63
N ASN A 95 4.23 -0.67 -13.53
CA ASN A 95 3.52 0.59 -13.28
C ASN A 95 2.09 0.40 -12.78
N LEU A 96 1.29 -0.45 -13.43
CA LEU A 96 -0.10 -0.70 -13.01
C LEU A 96 -0.18 -1.35 -11.64
N THR A 97 0.77 -2.24 -11.36
CA THR A 97 0.86 -2.92 -10.07
C THR A 97 1.19 -1.93 -8.96
N CYS A 98 2.12 -0.99 -9.22
CA CYS A 98 2.42 0.10 -8.30
C CYS A 98 1.16 0.92 -8.00
N ASP A 99 0.40 1.31 -9.03
CA ASP A 99 -0.87 2.04 -8.83
C ASP A 99 -1.86 1.27 -7.95
N LEU A 100 -2.08 -0.03 -8.23
CA LEU A 100 -3.10 -0.84 -7.55
C LEU A 100 -2.73 -1.22 -6.11
N MET A 101 -1.45 -1.34 -5.81
CA MET A 101 -1.00 -1.73 -4.47
C MET A 101 -0.93 -0.56 -3.47
N GLU A 102 -1.04 0.70 -3.92
CA GLU A 102 -0.93 1.88 -3.05
C GLU A 102 -1.83 1.81 -1.81
N PRO A 103 -3.14 1.46 -1.91
CA PRO A 103 -4.01 1.36 -0.74
C PRO A 103 -3.59 0.25 0.25
N PHE A 104 -2.77 -0.71 -0.19
CA PHE A 104 -2.35 -1.89 0.58
C PHE A 104 -1.00 -1.73 1.28
N ARG A 105 -0.18 -0.74 0.89
CA ARG A 105 1.10 -0.44 1.55
C ARG A 105 0.99 -0.26 3.07
N PRO A 106 -0.05 0.38 3.64
CA PRO A 106 -0.16 0.56 5.09
C PRO A 106 -0.17 -0.74 5.90
N ILE A 107 -0.54 -1.88 5.30
CA ILE A 107 -0.47 -3.19 5.98
C ILE A 107 0.99 -3.57 6.25
N VAL A 108 1.87 -3.37 5.27
CA VAL A 108 3.31 -3.59 5.41
C VAL A 108 3.88 -2.59 6.40
N ASP A 109 3.52 -1.31 6.29
CA ASP A 109 4.00 -0.27 7.21
C ASP A 109 3.67 -0.59 8.66
N ARG A 110 2.45 -1.10 8.92
CA ARG A 110 2.00 -1.52 10.25
C ARG A 110 2.88 -2.64 10.81
N GLU A 111 3.18 -3.65 9.98
CA GLU A 111 3.99 -4.79 10.41
C GLU A 111 5.45 -4.38 10.63
N VAL A 112 6.01 -3.56 9.74
CA VAL A 112 7.35 -3.00 9.92
C VAL A 112 7.41 -2.13 11.16
N TYR A 113 6.40 -1.31 11.42
CA TYR A 113 6.32 -0.49 12.62
C TYR A 113 6.31 -1.35 13.88
N LYS A 114 5.55 -2.45 13.92
CA LYS A 114 5.55 -3.39 15.07
C LYS A 114 6.93 -4.01 15.32
N CYS A 115 7.68 -4.30 14.26
CA CYS A 115 9.00 -4.92 14.34
C CYS A 115 10.17 -3.92 14.29
N ARG A 116 9.93 -2.61 14.36
CA ARG A 116 10.95 -1.55 14.15
C ARG A 116 12.16 -1.58 15.11
N SER A 117 12.05 -2.26 16.24
CA SER A 117 13.13 -2.43 17.22
C SER A 117 13.98 -3.67 16.99
N PHE A 118 13.63 -4.51 16.01
CA PHE A 118 14.36 -5.73 15.66
C PHE A 118 15.25 -5.48 14.44
N ALA A 119 16.34 -6.25 14.35
CA ALA A 119 17.18 -6.27 13.16
C ALA A 119 16.40 -6.87 11.98
N PHE A 120 16.75 -6.47 10.75
CA PHE A 120 16.14 -7.05 9.55
C PHE A 120 16.75 -8.42 9.21
N ASP A 121 16.31 -9.44 9.95
CA ASP A 121 16.76 -10.83 9.85
C ASP A 121 15.64 -11.78 9.34
N ASP A 122 15.87 -13.08 9.44
CA ASP A 122 14.91 -14.09 8.96
C ASP A 122 13.61 -14.12 9.75
N PHE A 123 13.63 -13.74 11.04
CA PHE A 123 12.41 -13.59 11.83
C PHE A 123 11.55 -12.45 11.26
N PHE A 124 12.15 -11.28 11.01
CA PHE A 124 11.42 -10.15 10.45
C PHE A 124 10.91 -10.47 9.03
N LYS A 125 11.73 -11.08 8.17
CA LYS A 125 11.27 -11.52 6.83
C LYS A 125 10.10 -12.49 6.92
N SER A 126 10.13 -13.45 7.84
CA SER A 126 9.03 -14.40 8.02
C SER A 126 7.73 -13.70 8.41
N ARG A 127 7.79 -12.66 9.26
CA ARG A 127 6.62 -11.83 9.60
C ARG A 127 6.05 -11.12 8.38
N LEU A 128 6.91 -10.58 7.51
CA LEU A 128 6.48 -9.88 6.30
C LEU A 128 5.89 -10.83 5.25
N ILE A 129 6.42 -12.05 5.12
CA ILE A 129 5.85 -13.08 4.23
C ILE A 129 4.42 -13.45 4.68
N ASP A 130 4.21 -13.56 5.99
CA ASP A 130 2.92 -13.95 6.56
C ASP A 130 1.81 -12.91 6.38
N ILE A 131 2.14 -11.68 5.96
CA ILE A 131 1.16 -10.61 5.69
C ILE A 131 0.06 -11.07 4.72
N LEU A 132 0.38 -11.91 3.73
CA LEU A 132 -0.60 -12.43 2.76
C LEU A 132 -1.65 -13.37 3.40
N ASN A 133 -1.36 -13.90 4.59
CA ASN A 133 -2.25 -14.72 5.41
C ASN A 133 -2.96 -13.92 6.51
N HIS A 134 -2.73 -12.61 6.60
CA HIS A 134 -3.52 -11.77 7.51
C HIS A 134 -4.96 -11.67 7.02
N LYS A 135 -5.90 -11.57 7.97
CA LYS A 135 -7.32 -11.43 7.67
C LYS A 135 -7.70 -9.96 7.55
N VAL A 136 -8.53 -9.67 6.55
CA VAL A 136 -9.07 -8.35 6.24
C VAL A 136 -10.56 -8.48 5.93
N ILE A 137 -11.31 -7.39 6.09
CA ILE A 137 -12.70 -7.30 5.65
C ILE A 137 -12.72 -6.64 4.28
N ILE A 138 -13.31 -7.32 3.29
CA ILE A 138 -13.57 -6.76 1.96
C ILE A 138 -14.99 -7.18 1.55
N LEU A 139 -15.78 -6.23 1.04
CA LEU A 139 -17.20 -6.43 0.74
C LEU A 139 -18.00 -7.01 1.93
N GLY A 140 -17.68 -6.57 3.15
CA GLY A 140 -18.33 -7.03 4.39
C GLY A 140 -18.04 -8.48 4.79
N LYS A 141 -17.06 -9.14 4.17
CA LYS A 141 -16.66 -10.52 4.50
C LYS A 141 -15.20 -10.57 4.92
N GLU A 142 -14.92 -11.38 5.93
CA GLU A 142 -13.56 -11.73 6.32
C GLU A 142 -12.90 -12.58 5.22
N GLN A 143 -11.70 -12.19 4.81
CA GLN A 143 -10.89 -12.85 3.80
C GLN A 143 -9.41 -12.81 4.18
N PHE A 144 -8.63 -13.77 3.70
CA PHE A 144 -7.18 -13.61 3.68
C PHE A 144 -6.79 -12.48 2.72
N LEU A 145 -5.73 -11.74 3.06
CA LEU A 145 -5.25 -10.61 2.27
C LEU A 145 -4.98 -11.02 0.82
N SER A 146 -4.36 -12.19 0.61
CA SER A 146 -4.14 -12.74 -0.73
C SER A 146 -5.42 -12.84 -1.57
N ASN A 147 -6.54 -13.26 -0.98
CA ASN A 147 -7.82 -13.32 -1.67
C ASN A 147 -8.47 -11.93 -1.82
N ALA A 148 -8.29 -11.05 -0.83
CA ALA A 148 -8.77 -9.67 -0.93
C ALA A 148 -8.10 -8.92 -2.08
N ILE A 149 -6.80 -9.14 -2.32
CA ILE A 149 -6.09 -8.62 -3.49
C ILE A 149 -6.73 -9.12 -4.80
N ASN A 150 -7.06 -10.42 -4.91
CA ASN A 150 -7.75 -10.96 -6.08
C ASN A 150 -9.11 -10.26 -6.33
N ILE A 151 -9.91 -10.11 -5.27
CA ILE A 151 -11.22 -9.44 -5.34
C ILE A 151 -11.04 -7.98 -5.78
N TYR A 152 -10.09 -7.27 -5.17
CA TYR A 152 -9.79 -5.88 -5.49
C TYR A 152 -9.41 -5.68 -6.95
N VAL A 153 -8.47 -6.48 -7.46
CA VAL A 153 -8.00 -6.40 -8.86
C VAL A 153 -9.14 -6.66 -9.84
N LYS A 154 -9.98 -7.68 -9.59
CA LYS A 154 -11.14 -7.96 -10.45
C LYS A 154 -12.14 -6.82 -10.49
N LEU A 155 -12.43 -6.22 -9.34
CA LEU A 155 -13.38 -5.10 -9.26
C LEU A 155 -12.81 -3.84 -9.91
N PHE A 156 -11.51 -3.59 -9.77
CA PHE A 156 -10.84 -2.50 -10.47
C PHE A 156 -11.02 -2.61 -12.00
N PHE A 157 -10.69 -3.77 -12.59
CA PHE A 157 -10.82 -3.93 -14.03
C PHE A 157 -12.27 -3.88 -14.51
N ARG A 158 -13.20 -4.44 -13.73
CA ARG A 158 -14.63 -4.33 -14.01
C ARG A 158 -15.08 -2.85 -14.05
N ALA A 159 -14.66 -2.04 -13.08
CA ALA A 159 -14.98 -0.61 -13.06
C ALA A 159 -14.42 0.12 -14.29
N MET A 160 -13.19 -0.22 -14.69
CA MET A 160 -12.56 0.33 -15.91
C MET A 160 -13.32 -0.04 -17.18
N GLU A 161 -13.80 -1.28 -17.31
CA GLU A 161 -14.56 -1.75 -18.47
C GLU A 161 -15.96 -1.15 -18.55
N GLU A 162 -16.64 -1.00 -17.41
CA GLU A 162 -17.98 -0.43 -17.33
C GLU A 162 -17.97 1.12 -17.44
N GLY A 163 -16.79 1.75 -17.42
CA GLY A 163 -16.66 3.22 -17.41
C GLY A 163 -17.32 3.86 -16.18
N SER A 164 -17.45 3.10 -15.10
CA SER A 164 -18.20 3.46 -13.90
C SER A 164 -17.29 3.38 -12.70
N ASN A 165 -17.14 4.50 -11.99
CA ASN A 165 -16.42 4.55 -10.72
C ASN A 165 -17.26 4.03 -9.54
N LYS A 166 -18.42 3.40 -9.79
CA LYS A 166 -19.22 2.81 -8.72
C LYS A 166 -18.43 1.65 -8.10
N ASP A 167 -18.01 1.89 -6.87
CA ASP A 167 -17.54 0.91 -5.90
C ASP A 167 -16.20 0.24 -6.25
N LEU A 168 -15.14 1.05 -6.39
CA LEU A 168 -13.80 0.51 -6.13
C LEU A 168 -13.78 0.03 -4.66
N PRO A 169 -13.51 -1.26 -4.41
CA PRO A 169 -13.69 -1.83 -3.09
C PRO A 169 -12.66 -1.28 -2.10
N GLU A 170 -13.13 -0.71 -1.01
CA GLU A 170 -12.30 -0.47 0.17
C GLU A 170 -12.14 -1.78 0.96
N TYR A 171 -11.00 -1.92 1.64
CA TYR A 171 -10.77 -3.00 2.59
C TYR A 171 -10.46 -2.41 3.97
N GLU A 172 -10.79 -3.17 5.01
CA GLU A 172 -10.50 -2.82 6.39
C GLU A 172 -9.65 -3.93 7.03
N LEU A 173 -8.63 -3.56 7.82
CA LEU A 173 -7.91 -4.52 8.64
C LEU A 173 -8.80 -4.94 9.82
N ILE A 174 -8.70 -6.23 10.18
CA ILE A 174 -9.27 -6.78 11.42
C ILE A 174 -8.32 -6.52 12.60
#